data_AF-A0A6S7JA99-F1
#
_entry.id   AF-A0A6S7JA99-F1
#
_cell.length_a   1.000
_cell.length_b   1.000
_cell.length_c   1.000
_cell.angle_alpha   90.00
_cell.angle_beta   90.00
_cell.angle_gamma   90.00
#
_symmetry.space_group_name_H-M   'P 1'
#
loop_
_entity.id
_entity.type
_entity.pdbx_description
1 polymer ?
#
loop_
_entity_poly.entity_id
_entity_poly.type
_entity_poly.pdbx_seq_one_letter_code
_entity_poly.pdbx_strand_id
1 'polypeptide(L)'
;PAMAAKRKESEVWAYFNIIADTPHIAKCSLCSTKIARGKADAAKKAYSVKGLWDHLNSKHKEQHKLAKAAQEEYTSKKQKLDNEVLAAKSRLYQLEQAQPSLQDFLTRNQE
;
A
#
# COMPACT_ATOMS: atom_id res chain seq x y z
N PRO A 1 0.43 -4.70 21.06
CA PRO A 1 0.34 -5.45 19.78
C PRO A 1 0.35 -4.50 18.57
N ALA A 2 1.50 -4.37 17.91
CA ALA A 2 1.64 -3.55 16.70
C ALA A 2 0.79 -4.14 15.58
N MET A 3 -0.27 -3.44 15.19
CA MET A 3 -1.07 -3.81 14.02
C MET A 3 -0.16 -3.74 12.79
N ALA A 4 0.30 -4.90 12.32
CA ALA A 4 0.96 -5.03 11.04
C ALA A 4 -0.03 -4.52 9.97
N ALA A 5 0.23 -3.32 9.45
CA ALA A 5 -0.52 -2.75 8.34
C ALA A 5 -0.50 -3.78 7.21
N LYS A 6 -1.62 -4.48 7.00
CA LYS A 6 -1.78 -5.39 5.86
C LYS A 6 -1.49 -4.55 4.62
N ARG A 7 -0.41 -4.89 3.90
CA ARG A 7 -0.10 -4.25 2.62
C ARG A 7 -1.34 -4.43 1.75
N LYS A 8 -2.06 -3.34 1.47
CA LYS A 8 -3.22 -3.38 0.58
C LYS A 8 -2.77 -3.99 -0.74
N GLU A 9 -3.41 -5.09 -1.09
CA GLU A 9 -3.23 -5.77 -2.36
C GLU A 9 -3.66 -4.79 -3.48
N SER A 10 -2.92 -4.74 -4.58
CA SER A 10 -3.15 -3.78 -5.68
C SER A 10 -4.60 -3.75 -6.17
N GLU A 11 -5.10 -2.59 -6.60
CA GLU A 11 -6.49 -2.40 -7.06
C GLU A 11 -6.88 -3.30 -8.24
N VAL A 12 -5.88 -3.84 -8.95
CA VAL A 12 -6.06 -4.87 -9.98
C VAL A 12 -6.86 -6.08 -9.49
N TRP A 13 -6.74 -6.43 -8.21
CA TRP A 13 -7.41 -7.60 -7.61
C TRP A 13 -8.93 -7.49 -7.56
N ALA A 14 -9.52 -6.30 -7.76
CA ALA A 14 -10.96 -6.16 -7.94
C ALA A 14 -11.48 -6.98 -9.15
N TYR A 15 -10.62 -7.28 -10.12
CA TYR A 15 -10.96 -7.97 -11.37
C TYR A 15 -10.40 -9.39 -11.48
N PHE A 16 -9.64 -9.83 -10.48
CA PHE A 16 -9.01 -11.15 -10.49
C PHE A 16 -9.23 -11.89 -9.17
N ASN A 17 -9.43 -13.20 -9.28
CA ASN A 17 -9.53 -14.09 -8.14
C ASN A 17 -8.35 -15.07 -8.13
N ILE A 18 -7.73 -15.26 -6.97
CA ILE A 18 -6.71 -16.29 -6.81
C ILE A 18 -7.40 -17.64 -6.68
N ILE A 19 -6.91 -18.64 -7.41
CA ILE A 19 -7.38 -20.01 -7.25
C ILE A 19 -6.69 -20.58 -6.01
N ALA A 20 -7.45 -20.94 -4.97
CA ALA A 20 -6.93 -21.36 -3.68
C ALA A 20 -5.94 -22.55 -3.77
N ASP A 21 -6.20 -23.47 -4.70
CA ASP A 21 -5.37 -24.64 -4.97
C ASP A 21 -4.03 -24.28 -5.64
N THR A 22 -4.02 -23.21 -6.44
CA THR A 22 -2.87 -22.76 -7.23
C THR A 22 -2.65 -21.26 -7.06
N PRO A 23 -2.00 -20.80 -5.97
CA PRO A 23 -1.83 -19.37 -5.67
C PRO A 23 -0.95 -18.62 -6.68
N HIS A 24 -0.20 -19.34 -7.51
CA HIS A 24 0.58 -18.83 -8.62
C HIS A 24 -0.30 -18.49 -9.85
N ILE A 25 -1.59 -18.85 -9.85
CA ILE A 25 -2.54 -18.58 -10.92
C ILE A 25 -3.65 -17.65 -10.41
N ALA A 26 -3.89 -16.58 -11.15
CA ALA A 26 -5.06 -15.72 -10.99
C ALA A 26 -6.04 -15.95 -12.14
N LYS A 27 -7.33 -16.03 -11.83
CA LYS A 27 -8.41 -16.09 -12.81
C LYS A 27 -9.03 -14.71 -12.98
N CYS A 28 -9.12 -14.23 -14.23
CA CYS A 28 -9.85 -13.01 -14.54
C CYS A 28 -11.35 -13.24 -14.33
N SER A 29 -12.03 -12.36 -13.61
CA SER A 29 -13.48 -12.46 -13.40
C SER A 29 -14.29 -12.06 -14.64
N LEU A 30 -13.71 -11.28 -15.55
CA LEU A 30 -14.40 -10.74 -16.73
C LEU A 30 -14.41 -11.73 -17.91
N CYS A 31 -13.28 -12.38 -18.17
CA CYS A 31 -13.13 -13.31 -19.29
C CYS A 31 -12.80 -14.75 -18.86
N SER A 32 -12.77 -15.04 -17.56
CA SER A 32 -12.41 -16.36 -17.00
C SER A 32 -11.01 -16.88 -17.39
N THR A 33 -10.16 -16.05 -18.01
CA THR A 33 -8.80 -16.43 -18.42
C THR A 33 -7.92 -16.66 -17.20
N LYS A 34 -7.13 -17.74 -17.22
CA LYS A 34 -6.15 -18.06 -16.19
C LYS A 34 -4.81 -17.40 -16.54
N ILE A 35 -4.22 -16.70 -15.59
CA ILE A 35 -2.97 -15.95 -15.75
C ILE A 35 -1.98 -16.44 -14.69
N ALA A 36 -0.83 -16.93 -15.15
CA ALA A 36 0.27 -17.25 -14.27
C ALA A 36 0.99 -15.98 -13.79
N ARG A 37 1.23 -15.90 -12.49
CA ARG A 37 1.91 -14.77 -11.81
C ARG A 37 3.39 -15.01 -11.56
N GLY A 38 3.83 -16.25 -11.73
CA GLY A 38 5.18 -16.73 -11.48
C GLY A 38 5.24 -18.25 -11.60
N LYS A 39 6.41 -18.82 -11.30
CA LYS A 39 6.62 -20.27 -11.28
C LYS A 39 5.88 -20.90 -10.10
N ALA A 40 5.44 -22.15 -10.24
CA ALA A 40 4.76 -22.89 -9.18
C ALA A 40 5.59 -22.98 -7.90
N ASP A 41 6.90 -23.22 -8.03
CA ASP A 41 7.85 -23.36 -6.92
C ASP A 41 8.37 -22.02 -6.37
N ALA A 42 7.96 -20.89 -6.95
CA ALA A 42 8.43 -19.59 -6.49
C ALA A 42 7.77 -19.22 -5.16
N ALA A 43 8.56 -18.64 -4.25
CA ALA A 43 8.03 -18.10 -2.99
C ALA A 43 6.92 -17.07 -3.27
N LYS A 44 5.89 -17.01 -2.41
CA LYS A 44 4.73 -16.10 -2.58
C LYS A 44 5.10 -14.62 -2.81
N LYS A 45 6.29 -14.20 -2.35
CA LYS A 45 6.84 -12.83 -2.53
C LYS A 45 7.30 -12.54 -3.97
N ALA A 46 7.53 -13.57 -4.79
CA ALA A 46 7.99 -13.44 -6.18
C ALA A 46 6.84 -13.33 -7.19
N TYR A 47 5.59 -13.48 -6.76
CA TYR A 47 4.43 -13.39 -7.66
C TYR A 47 4.13 -11.94 -8.03
N SER A 48 4.32 -11.63 -9.31
CA SER A 48 4.09 -10.28 -9.82
C SER A 48 2.61 -10.05 -10.15
N VAL A 49 2.19 -8.79 -10.03
CA VAL A 49 0.89 -8.31 -10.51
C VAL A 49 0.97 -7.71 -11.92
N LYS A 50 2.18 -7.56 -12.50
CA LYS A 50 2.37 -6.94 -13.82
C LYS A 50 1.62 -7.67 -14.93
N GLY A 51 1.60 -9.01 -14.90
CA GLY A 51 0.87 -9.81 -15.89
C GLY A 51 -0.65 -9.61 -15.82
N LEU A 52 -1.19 -9.31 -14.63
CA LEU A 52 -2.63 -9.03 -14.46
C LEU A 52 -2.97 -7.67 -15.07
N TRP A 53 -2.13 -6.67 -14.83
CA TRP A 53 -2.27 -5.34 -15.43
C TRP A 53 -2.19 -5.40 -16.96
N ASP A 54 -1.22 -6.14 -17.50
CA ASP A 54 -1.04 -6.30 -18.95
C ASP A 54 -2.25 -6.98 -19.61
N HIS A 55 -2.80 -8.01 -18.95
CA HIS A 55 -4.02 -8.66 -19.41
C HIS A 55 -5.22 -7.71 -19.42
N LEU A 56 -5.44 -6.93 -18.34
CA LEU A 56 -6.49 -5.92 -18.33
C LEU A 56 -6.27 -4.91 -19.44
N ASN A 57 -5.06 -4.41 -19.63
CA ASN A 57 -4.76 -3.44 -20.68
C ASN A 57 -5.05 -3.99 -22.08
N SER A 58 -4.77 -5.27 -22.31
CA SER A 58 -4.94 -5.92 -23.61
C SER A 58 -6.39 -6.32 -23.91
N LYS A 59 -7.10 -6.90 -22.93
CA LYS A 59 -8.44 -7.49 -23.11
C LYS A 59 -9.57 -6.61 -22.60
N HIS A 60 -9.31 -5.76 -21.61
CA HIS A 60 -10.30 -5.01 -20.83
C HIS A 60 -9.85 -3.56 -20.61
N LYS A 61 -9.63 -2.82 -21.71
CA LYS A 61 -9.05 -1.45 -21.70
C LYS A 61 -9.81 -0.48 -20.78
N GLU A 62 -11.13 -0.57 -20.74
CA GLU A 62 -11.94 0.32 -19.90
C GLU A 62 -11.72 0.02 -18.41
N GLN A 63 -11.75 -1.26 -18.03
CA GLN A 63 -11.47 -1.70 -16.65
C GLN A 63 -10.02 -1.42 -16.26
N HIS A 64 -9.08 -1.50 -17.20
CA HIS A 64 -7.70 -1.09 -16.98
C HIS A 64 -7.59 0.40 -16.62
N LYS A 65 -8.29 1.28 -17.35
CA LYS A 65 -8.33 2.72 -17.04
C LYS A 65 -8.89 2.97 -15.63
N LEU A 66 -10.01 2.33 -15.29
CA LEU A 66 -10.65 2.46 -13.98
C LEU A 66 -9.73 1.96 -12.86
N ALA A 67 -9.17 0.76 -13.02
CA ALA A 67 -8.25 0.19 -12.04
C ALA A 67 -7.01 1.07 -11.87
N LYS A 68 -6.46 1.59 -12.97
CA LYS A 68 -5.26 2.43 -12.94
C LYS A 68 -5.54 3.76 -12.23
N ALA A 69 -6.65 4.42 -12.55
CA ALA A 69 -7.05 5.65 -11.88
C ALA A 69 -7.25 5.43 -10.37
N ALA A 70 -7.93 4.34 -9.97
CA ALA A 70 -8.09 3.98 -8.57
C ALA A 70 -6.74 3.70 -7.87
N GLN A 71 -5.82 3.01 -8.56
CA GLN A 71 -4.48 2.73 -8.06
C GLN A 71 -3.66 4.01 -7.86
N GLU A 72 -3.73 4.95 -8.82
CA GLU A 72 -3.08 6.26 -8.75
C GLU A 72 -3.63 7.09 -7.59
N GLU A 73 -4.96 7.20 -7.48
CA GLU A 73 -5.63 7.93 -6.39
C GLU A 73 -5.24 7.35 -5.01
N TYR A 74 -5.23 6.03 -4.87
CA TYR A 74 -4.77 5.37 -3.65
C TYR A 74 -3.31 5.71 -3.34
N THR A 75 -2.41 5.67 -4.34
CA THR A 75 -1.00 6.01 -4.12
C THR A 75 -0.80 7.46 -3.71
N SER A 76 -1.52 8.39 -4.32
CA SER A 76 -1.46 9.82 -3.94
C SER A 76 -1.96 10.06 -2.52
N LYS A 77 -3.11 9.46 -2.15
CA LYS A 77 -3.63 9.56 -0.77
C LYS A 77 -2.66 8.97 0.24
N LYS A 78 -2.07 7.81 -0.07
CA LYS A 78 -1.08 7.17 0.78
C LYS A 78 0.16 8.04 0.96
N GLN A 79 0.69 8.61 -0.12
CA GLN A 79 1.86 9.50 -0.05
C GLN A 79 1.58 10.74 0.79
N LYS A 80 0.39 11.34 0.64
CA LYS A 80 -0.02 12.48 1.47
C LYS A 80 -0.06 12.11 2.95
N LEU A 81 -0.68 10.98 3.28
CA LEU A 81 -0.75 10.48 4.66
C LEU A 81 0.64 10.18 5.22
N ASP A 82 1.51 9.54 4.45
CA ASP A 82 2.88 9.23 4.88
C ASP A 82 3.67 10.52 5.17
N ASN A 83 3.50 11.56 4.34
CA ASN A 83 4.10 12.88 4.56
C ASN A 83 3.54 13.58 5.81
N GLU A 84 2.22 13.55 6.02
CA GLU A 84 1.56 14.12 7.20
C GLU A 84 2.02 13.44 8.49
N VAL A 85 2.11 12.10 8.47
CA VAL A 85 2.63 11.31 9.60
C VAL A 85 4.09 11.66 9.87
N LEU A 86 4.92 11.81 8.83
CA LEU A 86 6.31 12.21 8.99
C LEU A 86 6.44 13.61 9.60
N ALA A 87 5.63 14.56 9.15
CA ALA A 87 5.58 15.92 9.72
C ALA A 87 5.13 15.92 11.18
N ALA A 88 4.10 15.14 11.52
CA ALA A 88 3.62 15.01 12.90
C ALA A 88 4.70 14.40 13.82
N LYS A 89 5.41 13.36 13.36
CA LYS A 89 6.53 12.77 14.09
C LYS A 89 7.66 13.78 14.33
N SER A 90 7.99 14.59 13.32
CA SER A 90 9.00 15.64 13.47
C SER A 90 8.58 16.71 14.48
N ARG A 91 7.30 17.12 14.47
CA ARG A 91 6.76 18.07 15.45
C ARG A 91 6.78 17.54 16.87
N LEU A 92 6.40 16.28 17.08
CA LEU A 92 6.47 15.63 18.39
C LEU A 92 7.90 15.62 18.93
N TYR A 93 8.87 15.23 18.09
CA TYR A 93 10.28 15.26 18.47
C TYR A 93 10.74 16.66 18.91
N GLN A 94 10.33 17.72 18.19
CA GLN A 94 10.67 19.09 18.59
C GLN A 94 10.06 19.49 19.94
N LEU A 95 8.82 19.09 20.22
CA LEU A 95 8.17 19.36 21.51
C LEU A 95 8.85 18.63 22.66
N GLU A 96 9.24 17.37 22.46
CA GLU A 96 10.00 16.59 23.46
C GLU A 96 11.33 17.28 23.80
N GLN A 97 12.03 17.81 22.80
CA GLN A 97 13.29 18.55 23.02
C GLN A 97 13.08 19.91 23.73
N ALA A 98 11.89 20.51 23.65
CA ALA A 98 11.56 21.79 24.27
C ALA A 98 11.05 21.67 25.72
N GLN A 99 10.72 20.46 26.20
CA GLN A 99 10.31 20.25 27.59
C GLN A 99 11.38 20.58 28.64
N PRO A 100 12.65 20.12 28.53
CA PRO A 100 13.65 20.39 29.56
C PRO A 100 13.92 21.88 29.77
N SER A 101 13.92 22.70 28.70
CA SER A 101 14.12 24.14 28.81
C SER A 101 12.97 24.88 29.50
N LEU A 102 11.74 24.36 29.41
CA LEU A 102 10.57 24.95 30.06
C LEU A 102 10.55 24.63 31.57
N GLN A 103 10.94 23.41 31.95
CA GLN A 103 11.14 23.02 33.35
C GLN A 103 12.26 23.84 34.01
N ASP A 104 13.42 24.00 33.37
CA ASP A 104 14.52 24.85 33.86
C ASP A 104 14.08 26.31 34.03
N PHE A 105 13.35 26.87 33.06
CA PHE A 105 12.86 28.25 33.14
C PHE A 105 11.85 28.46 34.28
N LEU A 106 10.93 27.52 34.49
CA LEU A 106 9.95 27.59 35.57
C LEU A 106 10.61 27.48 36.96
N THR A 107 11.64 26.65 37.07
CA THR A 107 12.36 26.45 38.35
C THR A 107 13.17 27.70 38.72
N ARG A 108 13.74 28.39 37.73
CA ARG A 108 14.59 29.58 37.92
C ARG A 108 13.85 30.89 38.24
N ASN A 109 12.53 30.93 38.06
CA ASN A 109 11.69 32.11 38.39
C ASN A 109 10.95 31.96 39.74
N GLN A 110 11.25 30.92 40.52
CA GLN A 110 10.68 30.70 41.86
C GLN A 110 11.63 31.07 43.01
N GLU A 111 12.83 31.58 42.71
CA GLU A 111 13.83 32.05 43.69
C GLU A 111 13.84 33.59 43.81
#